data_AF-A0A367HJS4-F1
#
_entry.id   AF-A0A367HJS4-F1
#
_cell.length_a   1.000
_cell.length_b   1.000
_cell.length_c   1.000
_cell.angle_alpha   90.00
_cell.angle_beta   90.00
_cell.angle_gamma   90.00
#
_symmetry.space_group_name_H-M   'P 1'
#
loop_
_entity.id
_entity.type
_entity.pdbx_description
1 polymer ?
#
loop_
_entity_poly.entity_id
_entity_poly.type
_entity_poly.pdbx_seq_one_letter_code
_entity_poly.pdbx_strand_id
1 'polypeptide(L)'
;MADLQDDPQDTAAVGELDAPTSAGPDAIPVPAPEDGDECLVRARSLLATHPVADGYNSLAKTLAQAPWHDLEVGESSLDTDIPRLRAGGVGAQFWALTADPECPDPAGVTLERLDRIRSLIAACPEWLRLALTSGDLADARNHGRIASFLGPVAAHALGDSLGTLRSYHVLGVRALALTPGTRWTEPGLTRFGLEVVREANRLGILLDLSGATSATWRRTLDSAKAPALLSRSAAASLTRHPLNASDELLDAIGANGGVCLVSFAPEQIQQSGPGTSVRDVADHIERVRDVAGPSHVGLSGTYGLITGAPRTPGLEDASCYPTLIAELLDRGWTESEIAALTWENLTRVVREADFAARATAPRRSPSNATIEDLDGP
;
A
#
# COMPACT_ATOMS: atom_id res chain seq x y z
N MET A 1 9.87 -72.90 -57.53
CA MET A 1 8.90 -72.25 -56.65
C MET A 1 8.37 -73.36 -55.76
N ALA A 2 9.07 -73.63 -54.65
CA ALA A 2 8.68 -73.21 -53.28
C ALA A 2 7.31 -73.85 -52.94
N ASP A 3 7.18 -74.82 -52.02
CA ASP A 3 7.68 -74.83 -50.64
C ASP A 3 8.08 -76.22 -50.11
N LEU A 4 9.02 -76.20 -49.16
CA LEU A 4 9.63 -77.31 -48.41
C LEU A 4 9.12 -77.28 -46.96
N GLN A 5 8.86 -78.48 -46.40
CA GLN A 5 9.29 -78.97 -45.07
C GLN A 5 8.86 -78.18 -43.80
N ASP A 6 8.80 -78.72 -42.59
CA ASP A 6 8.87 -80.03 -41.94
C ASP A 6 8.35 -79.73 -40.51
N ASP A 7 7.69 -80.70 -39.86
CA ASP A 7 7.42 -80.65 -38.42
C ASP A 7 8.71 -80.79 -37.62
N PRO A 8 8.78 -80.21 -36.40
CA PRO A 8 9.37 -80.99 -35.31
C PRO A 8 8.65 -80.87 -33.94
N GLN A 9 8.87 -81.94 -33.17
CA GLN A 9 8.54 -82.15 -31.77
C GLN A 9 9.30 -81.22 -30.81
N ASP A 10 8.70 -80.92 -29.65
CA ASP A 10 9.33 -80.77 -28.31
C ASP A 10 8.30 -80.17 -27.32
N THR A 11 8.35 -80.23 -25.99
CA THR A 11 8.76 -81.18 -24.94
C THR A 11 8.17 -80.65 -23.61
N ALA A 12 8.16 -81.52 -22.60
CA ALA A 12 7.93 -81.36 -21.15
C ALA A 12 7.86 -79.95 -20.50
N ALA A 13 6.92 -79.83 -19.56
CA ALA A 13 6.87 -78.85 -18.48
C ALA A 13 8.02 -79.00 -17.46
N VAL A 14 8.61 -77.88 -16.97
CA VAL A 14 9.02 -77.59 -15.58
C VAL A 14 9.37 -76.10 -15.44
N GLY A 15 8.96 -75.43 -14.34
CA GLY A 15 9.68 -74.27 -13.79
C GLY A 15 8.81 -73.13 -13.25
N GLU A 16 8.57 -73.10 -11.94
CA GLU A 16 8.08 -71.91 -11.20
C GLU A 16 9.06 -70.73 -11.39
N LEU A 17 8.54 -69.54 -11.61
CA LEU A 17 9.30 -68.29 -11.61
C LEU A 17 9.26 -67.69 -10.20
N ASP A 18 10.44 -67.51 -9.62
CA ASP A 18 10.68 -66.87 -8.32
C ASP A 18 10.04 -65.48 -8.20
N ALA A 19 9.54 -65.18 -6.99
CA ALA A 19 9.01 -63.87 -6.63
C ALA A 19 10.11 -62.80 -6.65
N PRO A 20 9.83 -61.57 -7.14
CA PRO A 20 10.82 -60.51 -7.12
C PRO A 20 11.04 -60.02 -5.68
N THR A 21 12.29 -60.13 -5.22
CA THR A 21 12.78 -59.51 -3.99
C THR A 21 12.60 -57.99 -4.07
N SER A 22 11.72 -57.43 -3.25
CA SER A 22 11.54 -55.98 -3.13
C SER A 22 12.66 -55.36 -2.29
N ALA A 23 13.81 -55.09 -2.91
CA ALA A 23 14.78 -54.12 -2.40
C ALA A 23 14.68 -52.87 -3.29
N GLY A 24 13.75 -51.98 -2.95
CA GLY A 24 13.69 -50.65 -3.55
C GLY A 24 14.87 -49.81 -3.06
N PRO A 25 15.45 -48.93 -3.90
CA PRO A 25 16.53 -48.04 -3.47
C PRO A 25 16.01 -47.14 -2.35
N ASP A 26 16.86 -46.90 -1.34
CA ASP A 26 16.62 -45.98 -0.23
C ASP A 26 15.88 -44.72 -0.73
N ALA A 27 14.63 -44.57 -0.28
CA ALA A 27 13.90 -43.34 -0.49
C ALA A 27 14.69 -42.24 0.21
N ILE A 28 15.27 -41.34 -0.59
CA ILE A 28 15.87 -40.11 -0.08
C ILE A 28 14.80 -39.45 0.79
N PRO A 29 15.07 -39.17 2.08
CA PRO A 29 14.12 -38.46 2.91
C PRO A 29 13.84 -37.12 2.23
N VAL A 30 12.59 -36.88 1.85
CA VAL A 30 12.15 -35.54 1.46
C VAL A 30 12.38 -34.67 2.70
N PRO A 31 13.25 -33.64 2.64
CA PRO A 31 13.46 -32.79 3.79
C PRO A 31 12.11 -32.19 4.19
N ALA A 32 11.83 -32.16 5.49
CA ALA A 32 10.69 -31.40 5.98
C ALA A 32 10.81 -29.96 5.44
N PRO A 33 9.70 -29.32 5.01
CA PRO A 33 9.77 -27.93 4.59
C PRO A 33 10.46 -27.13 5.69
N GLU A 34 11.44 -26.31 5.31
CA GLU A 34 12.06 -25.39 6.26
C GLU A 34 10.96 -24.50 6.84
N ASP A 35 11.01 -24.14 8.13
CA ASP A 35 9.95 -23.36 8.79
C ASP A 35 9.60 -22.06 8.02
N GLY A 36 10.57 -21.50 7.27
CA GLY A 36 10.38 -20.36 6.37
C GLY A 36 9.48 -20.63 5.16
N ASP A 37 9.49 -21.85 4.60
CA ASP A 37 8.59 -22.24 3.51
C ASP A 37 7.14 -22.39 4.01
N GLU A 38 6.94 -22.88 5.22
CA GLU A 38 5.60 -22.98 5.83
C GLU A 38 5.01 -21.58 6.10
N CYS A 39 5.79 -20.68 6.70
CA CYS A 39 5.36 -19.30 6.95
C CYS A 39 5.02 -18.57 5.65
N LEU A 40 5.77 -18.77 4.56
CA LEU A 40 5.50 -18.16 3.27
C LEU A 40 4.22 -18.70 2.61
N VAL A 41 3.97 -20.01 2.70
CA VAL A 41 2.70 -20.61 2.24
C VAL A 41 1.51 -20.06 3.02
N ARG A 42 1.65 -19.97 4.34
CA ARG A 42 0.62 -19.40 5.22
C ARG A 42 0.37 -17.92 4.93
N ALA A 43 1.42 -17.13 4.72
CA ALA A 43 1.34 -15.73 4.33
C ALA A 43 0.52 -15.53 3.04
N ARG A 44 0.81 -16.32 1.99
CA ARG A 44 0.05 -16.28 0.73
C ARG A 44 -1.43 -16.64 0.93
N SER A 45 -1.72 -17.65 1.76
CA SER A 45 -3.10 -18.04 2.09
C SER A 45 -3.87 -16.94 2.81
N LEU A 46 -3.22 -16.27 3.78
CA LEU A 46 -3.81 -15.12 4.47
C LEU A 46 -4.06 -13.96 3.52
N LEU A 47 -3.11 -13.61 2.66
CA LEU A 47 -3.28 -12.51 1.70
C LEU A 47 -4.36 -12.78 0.64
N ALA A 48 -4.66 -14.05 0.33
CA ALA A 48 -5.79 -14.38 -0.54
C ALA A 48 -7.16 -14.06 0.11
N THR A 49 -7.24 -14.02 1.44
CA THR A 49 -8.48 -13.72 2.18
C THR A 49 -8.50 -12.28 2.69
N HIS A 50 -7.37 -11.78 3.18
CA HIS A 50 -7.14 -10.44 3.70
C HIS A 50 -5.99 -9.77 2.94
N PRO A 51 -6.26 -9.26 1.72
CA PRO A 51 -5.22 -8.72 0.86
C PRO A 51 -4.60 -7.45 1.44
N VAL A 52 -3.48 -7.01 0.88
CA VAL A 52 -2.81 -5.76 1.28
C VAL A 52 -3.58 -4.55 0.77
N ALA A 53 -3.87 -3.61 1.67
CA ALA A 53 -4.30 -2.27 1.39
C ALA A 53 -3.09 -1.33 1.54
N ASP A 54 -2.47 -1.00 0.41
CA ASP A 54 -1.23 -0.23 0.36
C ASP A 54 -1.47 1.28 0.36
N GLY A 55 -0.74 1.98 1.23
CA GLY A 55 -0.90 3.41 1.48
C GLY A 55 -0.30 4.38 0.48
N TYR A 56 0.67 3.95 -0.32
CA TYR A 56 1.44 4.88 -1.13
C TYR A 56 2.24 4.17 -2.22
N ASN A 57 1.89 4.46 -3.46
CA ASN A 57 2.66 4.04 -4.64
C ASN A 57 2.90 5.24 -5.58
N SER A 58 4.16 5.49 -5.93
CA SER A 58 4.61 6.64 -6.73
C SER A 58 4.55 6.43 -8.24
N LEU A 59 3.91 5.34 -8.71
CA LEU A 59 3.89 4.97 -10.12
C LEU A 59 3.45 6.13 -11.03
N ALA A 60 2.48 6.95 -10.58
CA ALA A 60 2.02 8.11 -11.34
C ALA A 60 3.15 9.09 -11.72
N LYS A 61 4.13 9.29 -10.82
CA LYS A 61 5.32 10.11 -11.06
C LYS A 61 6.24 9.42 -12.07
N THR A 62 6.48 8.12 -11.91
CA THR A 62 7.41 7.36 -12.75
C THR A 62 6.90 7.24 -14.19
N LEU A 63 5.61 6.97 -14.40
CA LEU A 63 5.04 6.90 -15.74
C LEU A 63 5.04 8.27 -16.46
N ALA A 64 5.26 9.38 -15.76
CA ALA A 64 5.48 10.68 -16.41
C ALA A 64 6.80 10.75 -17.18
N GLN A 65 7.75 9.88 -16.84
CA GLN A 65 9.09 9.85 -17.41
C GLN A 65 9.24 8.72 -18.45
N ALA A 66 8.28 7.79 -18.49
CA ALA A 66 8.26 6.64 -19.40
C ALA A 66 6.87 6.53 -20.08
N PRO A 67 6.68 7.13 -21.27
CA PRO A 67 5.37 7.23 -21.91
C PRO A 67 4.85 5.91 -22.51
N TRP A 68 5.69 4.89 -22.62
CA TRP A 68 5.33 3.58 -23.14
C TRP A 68 5.58 2.53 -22.06
N HIS A 69 4.52 1.82 -21.66
CA HIS A 69 4.55 0.77 -20.64
C HIS A 69 3.39 -0.19 -20.87
N ASP A 70 3.59 -1.47 -20.57
CA ASP A 70 2.50 -2.46 -20.48
C ASP A 70 2.42 -2.99 -19.06
N LEU A 71 1.55 -2.37 -18.26
CA LEU A 71 1.38 -2.76 -16.86
C LEU A 71 0.50 -4.01 -16.70
N GLU A 72 -0.26 -4.39 -17.71
CA GLU A 72 -1.16 -5.54 -17.62
C GLU A 72 -0.39 -6.86 -17.75
N VAL A 73 0.52 -6.93 -18.72
CA VAL A 73 1.33 -8.14 -18.98
C VAL A 73 2.61 -8.15 -18.14
N GLY A 74 3.11 -6.98 -17.74
CA GLY A 74 4.27 -6.81 -16.88
C GLY A 74 5.34 -5.90 -17.49
N GLU A 75 6.00 -5.12 -16.63
CA GLU A 75 6.96 -4.10 -17.05
C GLU A 75 8.29 -4.23 -16.30
N SER A 76 9.29 -4.79 -16.96
CA SER A 76 10.62 -5.07 -16.37
C SER A 76 11.35 -3.82 -15.87
N SER A 77 11.02 -2.63 -16.39
CA SER A 77 11.64 -1.36 -16.02
C SER A 77 11.02 -0.69 -14.79
N LEU A 78 9.97 -1.28 -14.22
CA LEU A 78 9.28 -0.78 -13.04
C LEU A 78 9.35 -1.82 -11.92
N ASP A 79 9.07 -1.41 -10.68
CA ASP A 79 8.86 -2.31 -9.52
C ASP A 79 7.36 -2.59 -9.24
N THR A 80 6.47 -2.10 -10.11
CA THR A 80 5.02 -2.22 -9.98
C THR A 80 4.40 -2.49 -11.33
N ASP A 81 3.65 -3.59 -11.42
CA ASP A 81 2.74 -3.93 -12.51
C ASP A 81 1.63 -4.85 -11.98
N ILE A 82 0.63 -5.17 -12.81
CA ILE A 82 -0.50 -6.00 -12.41
C ILE A 82 -0.05 -7.40 -11.96
N PRO A 83 0.83 -8.14 -12.68
CA PRO A 83 1.30 -9.45 -12.22
C PRO A 83 1.93 -9.40 -10.83
N ARG A 84 2.78 -8.41 -10.54
CA ARG A 84 3.44 -8.29 -9.23
C ARG A 84 2.48 -7.88 -8.13
N LEU A 85 1.59 -6.91 -8.37
CA LEU A 85 0.55 -6.55 -7.42
C LEU A 85 -0.31 -7.77 -7.02
N ARG A 86 -0.63 -8.64 -7.99
CA ARG A 86 -1.36 -9.89 -7.73
C ARG A 86 -0.52 -10.91 -6.96
N ALA A 87 0.73 -11.12 -7.35
CA ALA A 87 1.64 -12.02 -6.64
C ALA A 87 1.88 -11.58 -5.18
N GLY A 88 1.88 -10.27 -4.93
CA GLY A 88 1.97 -9.67 -3.60
C GLY A 88 0.66 -9.66 -2.82
N GLY A 89 -0.45 -10.09 -3.41
CA GLY A 89 -1.76 -10.08 -2.75
C GLY A 89 -2.29 -8.68 -2.46
N VAL A 90 -1.99 -7.68 -3.29
CA VAL A 90 -2.51 -6.32 -3.14
C VAL A 90 -3.97 -6.27 -3.57
N GLY A 91 -4.84 -5.77 -2.69
CA GLY A 91 -6.29 -5.64 -2.91
C GLY A 91 -6.76 -4.18 -2.89
N ALA A 92 -5.96 -3.26 -2.37
CA ALA A 92 -6.20 -1.83 -2.48
C ALA A 92 -4.87 -1.07 -2.60
N GLN A 93 -4.88 0.02 -3.35
CA GLN A 93 -3.70 0.82 -3.63
C GLN A 93 -4.07 2.31 -3.64
N PHE A 94 -3.33 3.10 -2.87
CA PHE A 94 -3.30 4.55 -3.01
C PHE A 94 -2.22 4.96 -4.02
N TRP A 95 -2.65 5.54 -5.15
CA TRP A 95 -1.78 6.05 -6.20
C TRP A 95 -1.42 7.49 -5.90
N ALA A 96 -0.19 7.74 -5.47
CA ALA A 96 0.27 9.04 -5.03
C ALA A 96 0.34 10.04 -6.19
N LEU A 97 -0.20 11.24 -5.97
CA LEU A 97 -0.28 12.32 -6.97
C LEU A 97 0.54 13.55 -6.53
N THR A 98 1.49 13.36 -5.62
CA THR A 98 2.25 14.42 -4.92
C THR A 98 3.24 15.14 -5.83
N ALA A 99 2.98 16.40 -6.19
CA ALA A 99 3.95 17.25 -6.87
C ALA A 99 5.22 17.46 -6.00
N ASP A 100 6.36 17.65 -6.64
CA ASP A 100 7.61 17.96 -5.95
C ASP A 100 7.55 19.40 -5.41
N PRO A 101 8.10 19.73 -4.22
CA PRO A 101 7.94 21.04 -3.60
C PRO A 101 8.38 22.23 -4.48
N GLU A 102 9.43 22.04 -5.27
CA GLU A 102 9.99 23.06 -6.17
C GLU A 102 9.26 23.15 -7.53
N CYS A 103 8.15 22.42 -7.71
CA CYS A 103 7.41 22.41 -8.95
C CYS A 103 6.72 23.77 -9.21
N PRO A 104 6.97 24.43 -10.36
CA PRO A 104 6.36 25.73 -10.65
C PRO A 104 4.84 25.68 -10.86
N ASP A 105 4.32 24.59 -11.43
CA ASP A 105 2.90 24.34 -11.64
C ASP A 105 2.48 23.01 -10.98
N PRO A 106 2.38 22.97 -9.65
CA PRO A 106 2.06 21.74 -8.94
C PRO A 106 0.65 21.26 -9.26
N ALA A 107 -0.28 22.17 -9.57
CA ALA A 107 -1.65 21.81 -9.89
C ALA A 107 -1.75 21.12 -11.26
N GLY A 108 -1.08 21.64 -12.28
CA GLY A 108 -0.99 21.04 -13.60
C GLY A 108 -0.34 19.65 -13.56
N VAL A 109 0.80 19.52 -12.87
CA VAL A 109 1.48 18.21 -12.71
C VAL A 109 0.59 17.19 -11.97
N THR A 110 -0.13 17.62 -10.93
CA THR A 110 -1.09 16.73 -10.24
C THR A 110 -2.23 16.29 -11.17
N LEU A 111 -2.75 17.18 -12.03
CA LEU A 111 -3.79 16.83 -13.00
C LEU A 111 -3.30 15.85 -14.07
N GLU A 112 -2.09 16.02 -14.60
CA GLU A 112 -1.50 15.07 -15.55
C GLU A 112 -1.31 13.68 -14.94
N ARG A 113 -0.85 13.61 -13.69
CA ARG A 113 -0.70 12.34 -12.96
C ARG A 113 -2.04 11.69 -12.68
N LEU A 114 -3.04 12.48 -12.32
CA LEU A 114 -4.42 12.02 -12.11
C LEU A 114 -4.99 11.42 -13.40
N ASP A 115 -4.85 12.12 -14.53
CA ASP A 115 -5.32 11.65 -15.84
C ASP A 115 -4.64 10.34 -16.22
N ARG A 116 -3.32 10.24 -16.04
CA ARG A 116 -2.56 9.04 -16.36
C ARG A 116 -3.01 7.82 -15.55
N ILE A 117 -3.17 7.96 -14.22
CA ILE A 117 -3.64 6.86 -13.38
C ILE A 117 -5.09 6.48 -13.70
N ARG A 118 -5.95 7.46 -13.97
CA ARG A 118 -7.33 7.17 -14.39
C ARG A 118 -7.38 6.43 -15.72
N SER A 119 -6.54 6.81 -16.67
CA SER A 119 -6.40 6.14 -17.97
C SER A 119 -5.90 4.71 -17.79
N LEU A 120 -4.92 4.48 -16.90
CA LEU A 120 -4.46 3.15 -16.53
C LEU A 120 -5.59 2.28 -15.94
N ILE A 121 -6.33 2.81 -14.96
CA ILE A 121 -7.46 2.09 -14.35
C ILE A 121 -8.51 1.74 -15.41
N ALA A 122 -8.79 2.65 -16.35
CA ALA A 122 -9.74 2.42 -17.43
C ALA A 122 -9.24 1.40 -18.47
N ALA A 123 -7.92 1.32 -18.68
CA ALA A 123 -7.30 0.36 -19.58
C ALA A 123 -7.25 -1.07 -19.02
N CYS A 124 -7.24 -1.22 -17.68
CA CYS A 124 -7.17 -2.53 -17.01
C CYS A 124 -8.40 -2.83 -16.14
N PRO A 125 -9.64 -2.83 -16.69
CA PRO A 125 -10.88 -2.91 -15.90
C PRO A 125 -11.11 -4.26 -15.21
N GLU A 126 -10.48 -5.32 -15.71
CA GLU A 126 -10.48 -6.67 -15.12
C GLU A 126 -9.65 -6.73 -13.84
N TRP A 127 -8.70 -5.82 -13.66
CA TRP A 127 -7.72 -5.86 -12.57
C TRP A 127 -7.87 -4.68 -11.62
N LEU A 128 -8.21 -3.50 -12.12
CA LEU A 128 -8.27 -2.26 -11.35
C LEU A 128 -9.71 -1.73 -11.28
N ARG A 129 -10.08 -1.18 -10.13
CA ARG A 129 -11.34 -0.45 -9.95
C ARG A 129 -11.07 0.88 -9.26
N LEU A 130 -11.46 2.00 -9.87
CA LEU A 130 -11.44 3.29 -9.17
C LEU A 130 -12.32 3.23 -7.93
N ALA A 131 -11.75 3.49 -6.76
CA ALA A 131 -12.45 3.45 -5.48
C ALA A 131 -12.70 4.88 -4.97
N LEU A 132 -13.97 5.24 -4.83
CA LEU A 132 -14.40 6.56 -4.36
C LEU A 132 -15.02 6.49 -2.96
N THR A 133 -15.42 5.31 -2.52
CA THR A 133 -16.13 5.06 -1.27
C THR A 133 -15.66 3.76 -0.63
N SER A 134 -16.02 3.55 0.63
CA SER A 134 -15.87 2.26 1.29
C SER A 134 -16.66 1.13 0.61
N GLY A 135 -17.74 1.47 -0.09
CA GLY A 135 -18.52 0.52 -0.90
C GLY A 135 -17.75 0.05 -2.15
N ASP A 136 -17.06 0.97 -2.84
CA ASP A 136 -16.22 0.60 -4.00
C ASP A 136 -15.04 -0.28 -3.60
N LEU A 137 -14.47 -0.04 -2.42
CA LEU A 137 -13.42 -0.86 -1.84
C LEU A 137 -13.88 -2.30 -1.62
N ALA A 138 -15.07 -2.46 -1.02
CA ALA A 138 -15.68 -3.79 -0.84
C ALA A 138 -16.04 -4.45 -2.18
N ASP A 139 -16.59 -3.68 -3.13
CA ASP A 139 -16.91 -4.17 -4.47
C ASP A 139 -15.67 -4.67 -5.22
N ALA A 140 -14.58 -3.92 -5.19
CA ALA A 140 -13.32 -4.32 -5.82
C ALA A 140 -12.84 -5.66 -5.26
N ARG A 141 -12.75 -5.79 -3.92
CA ARG A 141 -12.34 -7.03 -3.25
C ARG A 141 -13.23 -8.20 -3.63
N ASN A 142 -14.56 -8.03 -3.63
CA ASN A 142 -15.50 -9.10 -3.93
C ASN A 142 -15.42 -9.60 -5.39
N HIS A 143 -14.90 -8.77 -6.30
CA HIS A 143 -14.66 -9.14 -7.70
C HIS A 143 -13.19 -9.48 -7.99
N GLY A 144 -12.34 -9.61 -6.97
CA GLY A 144 -10.92 -9.93 -7.14
C GLY A 144 -10.12 -8.82 -7.83
N ARG A 145 -10.60 -7.57 -7.78
CA ARG A 145 -9.95 -6.38 -8.35
C ARG A 145 -9.25 -5.56 -7.27
N ILE A 146 -8.25 -4.81 -7.67
CA ILE A 146 -7.51 -3.87 -6.82
C ILE A 146 -8.29 -2.56 -6.76
N ALA A 147 -8.77 -2.22 -5.55
CA ALA A 147 -9.36 -0.91 -5.28
C ALA A 147 -8.29 0.18 -5.42
N SER A 148 -8.47 1.08 -6.37
CA SER A 148 -7.52 2.14 -6.72
C SER A 148 -8.00 3.48 -6.21
N PHE A 149 -7.36 3.99 -5.16
CA PHE A 149 -7.60 5.34 -4.63
C PHE A 149 -6.63 6.34 -5.27
N LEU A 150 -7.12 7.56 -5.52
CA LEU A 150 -6.29 8.64 -6.04
C LEU A 150 -5.82 9.55 -4.89
N GLY A 151 -4.51 9.68 -4.73
CA GLY A 151 -3.88 10.49 -3.69
C GLY A 151 -2.86 9.70 -2.86
N PRO A 152 -2.09 10.39 -2.01
CA PRO A 152 -2.29 11.78 -1.62
C PRO A 152 -1.91 12.80 -2.70
N VAL A 153 -2.58 13.96 -2.67
CA VAL A 153 -2.16 15.19 -3.35
C VAL A 153 -1.41 16.08 -2.36
N ALA A 154 -0.36 16.78 -2.77
CA ALA A 154 0.39 17.67 -1.89
C ALA A 154 -0.37 18.99 -1.62
N ALA A 155 -0.27 19.52 -0.39
CA ALA A 155 -0.92 20.77 0.02
C ALA A 155 -0.69 21.95 -0.94
N HIS A 156 0.55 22.13 -1.41
CA HIS A 156 0.92 23.22 -2.31
C HIS A 156 0.26 23.10 -3.71
N ALA A 157 -0.17 21.91 -4.12
CA ALA A 157 -0.93 21.71 -5.36
C ALA A 157 -2.36 22.26 -5.28
N LEU A 158 -2.85 22.67 -4.09
CA LEU A 158 -4.13 23.35 -3.98
C LEU A 158 -4.09 24.81 -4.47
N GLY A 159 -2.91 25.42 -4.55
CA GLY A 159 -2.77 26.85 -4.89
C GLY A 159 -3.60 27.75 -3.96
N ASP A 160 -3.55 27.46 -2.64
CA ASP A 160 -4.32 28.14 -1.60
C ASP A 160 -5.83 28.26 -1.88
N SER A 161 -6.43 27.28 -2.56
CA SER A 161 -7.83 27.32 -2.99
C SER A 161 -8.66 26.11 -2.53
N LEU A 162 -9.73 26.40 -1.77
CA LEU A 162 -10.75 25.40 -1.43
C LEU A 162 -11.52 24.92 -2.67
N GLY A 163 -11.60 25.76 -3.70
CA GLY A 163 -12.18 25.39 -5.00
C GLY A 163 -11.37 24.28 -5.67
N THR A 164 -10.04 24.39 -5.64
CA THR A 164 -9.13 23.36 -6.17
C THR A 164 -9.31 22.03 -5.43
N LEU A 165 -9.39 22.06 -4.09
CA LEU A 165 -9.65 20.86 -3.28
C LEU A 165 -10.96 20.16 -3.69
N ARG A 166 -12.04 20.93 -3.87
CA ARG A 166 -13.33 20.40 -4.33
C ARG A 166 -13.24 19.84 -5.75
N SER A 167 -12.52 20.49 -6.65
CA SER A 167 -12.32 20.01 -8.02
C SER A 167 -11.56 18.68 -8.02
N TYR A 168 -10.49 18.57 -7.23
CA TYR A 168 -9.78 17.30 -7.05
C TYR A 168 -10.68 16.19 -6.47
N HIS A 169 -11.53 16.51 -5.51
CA HIS A 169 -12.50 15.54 -4.99
C HIS A 169 -13.44 15.01 -6.09
N VAL A 170 -13.97 15.89 -6.94
CA VAL A 170 -14.84 15.53 -8.09
C VAL A 170 -14.09 14.64 -9.08
N LEU A 171 -12.80 14.91 -9.30
CA LEU A 171 -11.93 14.09 -10.14
C LEU A 171 -11.52 12.76 -9.50
N GLY A 172 -11.89 12.52 -8.25
CA GLY A 172 -11.73 11.24 -7.55
C GLY A 172 -10.65 11.20 -6.48
N VAL A 173 -10.00 12.32 -6.15
CA VAL A 173 -8.99 12.38 -5.08
C VAL A 173 -9.61 12.07 -3.72
N ARG A 174 -8.94 11.23 -2.93
CA ARG A 174 -9.39 10.77 -1.60
C ARG A 174 -8.38 10.99 -0.47
N ALA A 175 -7.20 11.52 -0.76
CA ALA A 175 -6.22 11.89 0.26
C ALA A 175 -5.50 13.20 -0.07
N LEU A 176 -5.21 13.99 0.96
CA LEU A 176 -4.47 15.26 0.90
C LEU A 176 -3.33 15.22 1.93
N ALA A 177 -2.09 15.32 1.47
CA ALA A 177 -0.92 15.41 2.32
C ALA A 177 -0.67 16.86 2.77
N LEU A 178 -0.66 17.07 4.08
CA LEU A 178 -0.42 18.38 4.72
C LEU A 178 1.08 18.67 4.88
N THR A 179 1.83 18.51 3.80
CA THR A 179 3.27 18.75 3.77
C THR A 179 3.60 20.24 3.97
N PRO A 180 4.79 20.55 4.51
CA PRO A 180 5.33 21.92 4.48
C PRO A 180 5.40 22.50 3.05
N GLY A 181 5.50 23.83 2.94
CA GLY A 181 5.68 24.55 1.68
C GLY A 181 4.52 25.46 1.26
N THR A 182 3.50 25.66 2.11
CA THR A 182 2.44 26.66 1.86
C THR A 182 2.35 27.66 3.00
N ARG A 183 1.75 28.84 2.72
CA ARG A 183 1.48 29.87 3.74
C ARG A 183 0.64 29.37 4.90
N TRP A 184 -0.12 28.28 4.69
CA TRP A 184 -1.05 27.74 5.66
C TRP A 184 -0.58 26.42 6.30
N THR A 185 0.58 25.87 5.90
CA THR A 185 1.26 24.74 6.57
C THR A 185 2.62 25.11 7.16
N GLU A 186 3.22 26.24 6.77
CA GLU A 186 4.43 26.83 7.35
C GLU A 186 4.15 28.29 7.75
N PRO A 187 4.23 28.65 9.05
CA PRO A 187 4.95 28.00 10.16
C PRO A 187 4.19 26.86 10.88
N GLY A 188 2.97 26.55 10.45
CA GLY A 188 2.07 25.56 11.02
C GLY A 188 0.66 25.78 10.48
N LEU A 189 -0.31 24.95 10.88
CA LEU A 189 -1.68 25.06 10.33
C LEU A 189 -2.35 26.40 10.71
N THR A 190 -2.63 27.28 9.75
CA THR A 190 -3.22 28.61 9.99
C THR A 190 -4.75 28.58 10.10
N ARG A 191 -5.45 29.74 10.05
CA ARG A 191 -6.92 29.76 10.02
C ARG A 191 -7.45 29.27 8.69
N PHE A 192 -6.80 29.63 7.58
CA PHE A 192 -7.11 29.04 6.29
C PHE A 192 -6.84 27.54 6.28
N GLY A 193 -5.71 27.08 6.83
CA GLY A 193 -5.40 25.65 6.95
C GLY A 193 -6.46 24.87 7.75
N LEU A 194 -7.00 25.44 8.83
CA LEU A 194 -8.13 24.86 9.56
C LEU A 194 -9.41 24.78 8.71
N GLU A 195 -9.64 25.73 7.81
CA GLU A 195 -10.78 25.68 6.88
C GLU A 195 -10.56 24.62 5.78
N VAL A 196 -9.32 24.41 5.32
CA VAL A 196 -8.95 23.27 4.45
C VAL A 196 -9.25 21.94 5.14
N VAL A 197 -8.86 21.77 6.41
CA VAL A 197 -9.17 20.57 7.21
C VAL A 197 -10.68 20.32 7.31
N ARG A 198 -11.47 21.37 7.58
CA ARG A 198 -12.93 21.26 7.65
C ARG A 198 -13.54 20.87 6.31
N GLU A 199 -13.08 21.47 5.22
CA GLU A 199 -13.58 21.16 3.87
C GLU A 199 -13.19 19.73 3.46
N ALA A 200 -11.97 19.29 3.76
CA ALA A 200 -11.54 17.90 3.55
C ALA A 200 -12.42 16.90 4.32
N ASN A 201 -12.70 17.14 5.61
CA ASN A 201 -13.62 16.31 6.39
C ASN A 201 -15.05 16.33 5.85
N ARG A 202 -15.54 17.47 5.36
CA ARG A 202 -16.87 17.58 4.72
C ARG A 202 -16.95 16.75 3.45
N LEU A 203 -15.85 16.68 2.69
CA LEU A 203 -15.75 15.92 1.44
C LEU A 203 -15.42 14.42 1.66
N GLY A 204 -14.90 14.05 2.83
CA GLY A 204 -14.38 12.70 3.07
C GLY A 204 -13.00 12.46 2.46
N ILE A 205 -12.23 13.52 2.25
CA ILE A 205 -10.81 13.43 1.89
C ILE A 205 -10.02 13.13 3.16
N LEU A 206 -9.25 12.05 3.15
CA LEU A 206 -8.34 11.67 4.21
C LEU A 206 -7.21 12.70 4.32
N LEU A 207 -6.92 13.12 5.55
CA LEU A 207 -5.82 14.02 5.84
C LEU A 207 -4.58 13.19 6.13
N ASP A 208 -3.61 13.26 5.23
CA ASP A 208 -2.32 12.60 5.34
C ASP A 208 -1.32 13.53 6.04
N LEU A 209 -0.77 13.04 7.15
CA LEU A 209 0.16 13.76 8.03
C LEU A 209 1.61 13.28 7.85
N SER A 210 1.87 12.37 6.91
CA SER A 210 3.24 11.96 6.58
C SER A 210 4.09 13.17 6.15
N GLY A 211 5.14 13.47 6.91
CA GLY A 211 6.02 14.62 6.69
C GLY A 211 5.45 15.98 7.13
N ALA A 212 4.28 16.01 7.80
CA ALA A 212 3.74 17.26 8.35
C ALA A 212 4.56 17.72 9.56
N THR A 213 4.70 19.04 9.73
CA THR A 213 5.37 19.62 10.91
C THR A 213 4.55 19.39 12.18
N SER A 214 5.21 19.44 13.35
CA SER A 214 4.51 19.27 14.63
C SER A 214 3.53 20.39 14.97
N ALA A 215 3.71 21.58 14.40
CA ALA A 215 2.73 22.65 14.52
C ALA A 215 1.48 22.38 13.65
N THR A 216 1.66 21.71 12.51
CA THR A 216 0.58 21.36 11.59
C THR A 216 -0.22 20.17 12.10
N TRP A 217 0.43 19.03 12.40
CA TRP A 217 -0.33 17.82 12.76
C TRP A 217 -1.10 17.97 14.07
N ARG A 218 -0.57 18.67 15.10
CA ARG A 218 -1.29 18.90 16.36
C ARG A 218 -2.61 19.64 16.13
N ARG A 219 -2.57 20.75 15.40
CA ARG A 219 -3.76 21.55 15.09
C ARG A 219 -4.73 20.81 14.16
N THR A 220 -4.22 19.97 13.26
CA THR A 220 -5.08 19.12 12.43
C THR A 220 -5.85 18.13 13.31
N LEU A 221 -5.18 17.39 14.18
CA LEU A 221 -5.82 16.37 15.02
C LEU A 221 -6.78 16.98 16.06
N ASP A 222 -6.50 18.17 16.59
CA ASP A 222 -7.41 18.91 17.48
C ASP A 222 -8.76 19.26 16.82
N SER A 223 -8.77 19.43 15.49
CA SER A 223 -9.93 19.91 14.75
C SER A 223 -10.60 18.86 13.87
N ALA A 224 -9.88 17.80 13.51
CA ALA A 224 -10.35 16.73 12.64
C ALA A 224 -11.56 16.01 13.22
N LYS A 225 -12.51 15.68 12.34
CA LYS A 225 -13.72 14.89 12.64
C LYS A 225 -13.70 13.48 12.05
N ALA A 226 -12.66 13.19 11.30
CA ALA A 226 -12.40 11.89 10.69
C ALA A 226 -10.99 11.42 11.09
N PRO A 227 -10.74 10.11 11.06
CA PRO A 227 -9.40 9.56 11.25
C PRO A 227 -8.39 10.13 10.25
N ALA A 228 -7.19 10.43 10.75
CA ALA A 228 -6.05 10.82 9.94
C ALA A 228 -5.26 9.62 9.42
N LEU A 229 -4.44 9.88 8.41
CA LEU A 229 -3.58 8.90 7.75
C LEU A 229 -2.12 9.32 7.92
N LEU A 230 -1.20 8.37 8.10
CA LEU A 230 0.19 8.53 7.69
C LEU A 230 0.40 7.55 6.54
N SER A 231 0.43 8.06 5.30
CA SER A 231 0.42 7.20 4.11
C SER A 231 1.73 6.46 3.88
N ARG A 232 2.84 6.98 4.41
CA ARG A 232 4.21 6.45 4.16
C ARG A 232 5.21 6.85 5.25
N SER A 233 4.97 6.47 6.49
CA SER A 233 5.84 6.82 7.63
C SER A 233 6.32 5.59 8.37
N ALA A 234 7.61 5.54 8.70
CA ALA A 234 8.15 4.56 9.65
C ALA A 234 8.36 5.23 11.03
N ALA A 235 8.75 4.46 12.05
CA ALA A 235 8.99 4.98 13.40
C ALA A 235 10.31 5.77 13.54
N ALA A 236 10.25 7.03 13.97
CA ALA A 236 11.42 7.90 14.14
C ALA A 236 12.32 7.51 15.33
N SER A 237 11.78 6.74 16.27
CA SER A 237 12.53 6.21 17.42
C SER A 237 13.60 5.19 17.02
N LEU A 238 13.40 4.49 15.89
CA LEU A 238 14.35 3.52 15.34
C LEU A 238 15.26 4.18 14.28
N THR A 239 14.67 4.95 13.36
CA THR A 239 15.40 5.59 12.26
C THR A 239 15.03 7.07 12.18
N ARG A 240 15.99 7.96 12.43
CA ARG A 240 15.75 9.41 12.35
C ARG A 240 15.67 9.85 10.89
N HIS A 241 14.46 10.07 10.41
CA HIS A 241 14.19 10.59 9.07
C HIS A 241 13.04 11.62 9.13
N PRO A 242 13.06 12.72 8.34
CA PRO A 242 12.01 13.75 8.39
C PRO A 242 10.58 13.24 8.07
N LEU A 243 10.47 12.14 7.35
CA LEU A 243 9.19 11.49 7.01
C LEU A 243 8.74 10.45 8.06
N ASN A 244 9.60 10.11 9.00
CA ASN A 244 9.28 9.16 10.06
C ASN A 244 8.51 9.83 11.18
N ALA A 245 7.52 9.13 11.71
CA ALA A 245 6.66 9.64 12.76
C ALA A 245 7.34 9.51 14.12
N SER A 246 7.34 10.60 14.90
CA SER A 246 7.71 10.52 16.31
C SER A 246 6.70 9.68 17.07
N ASP A 247 7.11 9.13 18.21
CA ASP A 247 6.19 8.39 19.09
C ASP A 247 5.02 9.27 19.55
N GLU A 248 5.25 10.57 19.76
CA GLU A 248 4.20 11.54 20.05
C GLU A 248 3.14 11.62 18.93
N LEU A 249 3.58 11.62 17.66
CA LEU A 249 2.67 11.60 16.53
C LEU A 249 1.95 10.26 16.42
N LEU A 250 2.65 9.14 16.63
CA LEU A 250 2.05 7.80 16.58
C LEU A 250 0.97 7.62 17.66
N ASP A 251 1.23 8.07 18.89
CA ASP A 251 0.25 8.05 19.99
C ASP A 251 -0.96 8.92 19.65
N ALA A 252 -0.73 10.12 19.10
CA ALA A 252 -1.81 11.01 18.66
C ALA A 252 -2.64 10.42 17.50
N ILE A 253 -2.01 9.68 16.58
CA ILE A 253 -2.70 8.94 15.52
C ILE A 253 -3.59 7.83 16.11
N GLY A 254 -3.09 7.08 17.08
CA GLY A 254 -3.88 6.09 17.83
C GLY A 254 -5.10 6.73 18.50
N ALA A 255 -4.88 7.80 19.27
CA ALA A 255 -5.95 8.53 19.97
C ALA A 255 -7.00 9.14 19.02
N ASN A 256 -6.60 9.58 17.83
CA ASN A 256 -7.50 10.10 16.80
C ASN A 256 -8.32 9.00 16.09
N GLY A 257 -7.93 7.73 16.22
CA GLY A 257 -8.51 6.63 15.45
C GLY A 257 -7.87 6.43 14.07
N GLY A 258 -6.75 7.11 13.78
CA GLY A 258 -6.05 7.07 12.50
C GLY A 258 -5.34 5.76 12.21
N VAL A 259 -4.47 5.76 11.19
CA VAL A 259 -3.59 4.62 10.87
C VAL A 259 -2.25 5.11 10.33
N CYS A 260 -1.17 4.44 10.74
CA CYS A 260 0.16 4.62 10.19
C CYS A 260 0.52 3.47 9.24
N LEU A 261 0.69 3.78 7.96
CA LEU A 261 1.08 2.83 6.93
C LEU A 261 2.61 2.85 6.80
N VAL A 262 3.23 1.74 7.24
CA VAL A 262 4.68 1.67 7.45
C VAL A 262 5.41 1.58 6.13
N SER A 263 6.32 2.54 5.91
CA SER A 263 7.15 2.63 4.70
C SER A 263 8.22 1.54 4.65
N PHE A 264 8.47 1.01 3.45
CA PHE A 264 9.57 0.06 3.19
C PHE A 264 10.82 0.75 2.61
N ALA A 265 10.78 2.07 2.42
CA ALA A 265 11.86 2.83 1.82
C ALA A 265 13.15 2.71 2.66
N PRO A 266 14.30 2.31 2.07
CA PRO A 266 15.55 2.07 2.81
C PRO A 266 15.96 3.23 3.71
N GLU A 267 15.86 4.47 3.24
CA GLU A 267 16.21 5.68 3.98
C GLU A 267 15.32 5.93 5.21
N GLN A 268 14.14 5.33 5.26
CA GLN A 268 13.20 5.43 6.39
C GLN A 268 13.36 4.29 7.39
N ILE A 269 13.96 3.17 7.01
CA ILE A 269 14.07 1.99 7.88
C ILE A 269 15.49 1.65 8.29
N GLN A 270 16.49 2.32 7.72
CA GLN A 270 17.89 2.04 7.98
C GLN A 270 18.27 2.29 9.45
N GLN A 271 18.47 1.19 10.18
CA GLN A 271 18.99 1.19 11.53
C GLN A 271 20.54 1.23 11.55
N SER A 272 21.12 1.14 12.75
CA SER A 272 22.58 1.12 12.94
C SER A 272 23.16 -0.23 12.48
N GLY A 273 23.61 -0.31 11.22
CA GLY A 273 24.21 -1.53 10.66
C GLY A 273 24.49 -1.46 9.16
N PRO A 274 25.09 -2.49 8.56
CA PRO A 274 25.31 -2.55 7.11
C PRO A 274 24.00 -2.94 6.39
N GLY A 275 23.39 -1.96 5.72
CA GLY A 275 22.23 -2.18 4.85
C GLY A 275 20.88 -2.23 5.57
N THR A 276 19.85 -2.57 4.82
CA THR A 276 18.47 -2.75 5.28
C THR A 276 17.99 -4.16 4.96
N SER A 277 16.89 -4.58 5.59
CA SER A 277 16.30 -5.89 5.41
C SER A 277 14.80 -5.89 5.72
N VAL A 278 14.13 -7.00 5.38
CA VAL A 278 12.73 -7.26 5.79
C VAL A 278 12.56 -7.14 7.31
N ARG A 279 13.59 -7.50 8.09
CA ARG A 279 13.55 -7.44 9.55
C ARG A 279 13.45 -6.02 10.07
N ASP A 280 14.14 -5.08 9.44
CA ASP A 280 14.05 -3.66 9.83
C ASP A 280 12.63 -3.14 9.60
N VAL A 281 11.97 -3.51 8.50
CA VAL A 281 10.56 -3.16 8.26
C VAL A 281 9.66 -3.74 9.35
N ALA A 282 9.85 -5.02 9.70
CA ALA A 282 9.09 -5.66 10.76
C ALA A 282 9.31 -4.99 12.14
N ASP A 283 10.53 -4.56 12.47
CA ASP A 283 10.80 -3.79 13.70
C ASP A 283 10.03 -2.46 13.71
N HIS A 284 9.98 -1.77 12.57
CA HIS A 284 9.21 -0.53 12.45
C HIS A 284 7.69 -0.78 12.56
N ILE A 285 7.17 -1.88 12.04
CA ILE A 285 5.76 -2.29 12.20
C ILE A 285 5.44 -2.56 13.67
N GLU A 286 6.29 -3.32 14.36
CA GLU A 286 6.12 -3.62 15.78
C GLU A 286 6.20 -2.36 16.63
N ARG A 287 7.15 -1.47 16.35
CA ARG A 287 7.24 -0.19 17.05
C ARG A 287 5.99 0.67 16.86
N VAL A 288 5.44 0.75 15.65
CA VAL A 288 4.20 1.50 15.38
C VAL A 288 3.02 0.86 16.09
N ARG A 289 2.91 -0.48 16.06
CA ARG A 289 1.89 -1.24 16.79
C ARG A 289 1.95 -0.98 18.30
N ASP A 290 3.15 -0.90 18.88
CA ASP A 290 3.34 -0.70 20.32
C ASP A 290 2.96 0.71 20.78
N VAL A 291 3.18 1.74 19.95
CA VAL A 291 2.83 3.14 20.30
C VAL A 291 1.40 3.47 19.93
N ALA A 292 1.04 3.29 18.65
CA ALA A 292 -0.25 3.71 18.13
C ALA A 292 -1.36 2.71 18.48
N GLY A 293 -1.01 1.45 18.73
CA GLY A 293 -1.92 0.34 18.97
C GLY A 293 -2.14 -0.56 17.73
N PRO A 294 -2.59 -1.81 17.93
CA PRO A 294 -2.72 -2.81 16.86
C PRO A 294 -3.76 -2.45 15.80
N SER A 295 -4.70 -1.55 16.10
CA SER A 295 -5.72 -1.08 15.15
C SER A 295 -5.27 0.14 14.31
N HIS A 296 -4.02 0.56 14.47
CA HIS A 296 -3.48 1.82 13.95
C HIS A 296 -2.18 1.65 13.14
N VAL A 297 -1.89 0.42 12.71
CA VAL A 297 -0.74 0.07 11.86
C VAL A 297 -1.20 -0.57 10.55
N GLY A 298 -0.50 -0.29 9.46
CA GLY A 298 -0.72 -0.89 8.15
C GLY A 298 0.54 -0.83 7.28
N LEU A 299 0.40 -1.06 5.97
CA LEU A 299 1.54 -1.25 5.06
C LEU A 299 1.60 -0.17 3.97
N SER A 300 2.82 0.27 3.66
CA SER A 300 3.13 1.14 2.54
C SER A 300 4.44 0.69 1.90
N GLY A 301 4.35 -0.07 0.83
CA GLY A 301 5.49 -0.51 0.04
C GLY A 301 6.33 0.63 -0.52
N THR A 302 5.75 1.83 -0.67
CA THR A 302 6.40 2.98 -1.33
C THR A 302 6.96 2.60 -2.71
N TYR A 303 6.27 1.68 -3.38
CA TYR A 303 6.59 1.18 -4.71
C TYR A 303 6.24 2.22 -5.79
N GLY A 304 6.38 1.84 -7.05
CA GLY A 304 6.13 2.68 -8.22
C GLY A 304 7.37 3.44 -8.65
N LEU A 305 8.55 2.85 -8.52
CA LEU A 305 9.82 3.39 -9.00
C LEU A 305 10.33 2.58 -10.20
N ILE A 306 11.34 3.12 -10.87
CA ILE A 306 12.09 2.40 -11.89
C ILE A 306 12.93 1.28 -11.28
N THR A 307 13.09 0.17 -12.00
CA THR A 307 13.98 -0.92 -11.63
C THR A 307 15.40 -0.42 -11.41
N GLY A 308 16.03 -0.87 -10.32
CA GLY A 308 17.36 -0.43 -9.88
C GLY A 308 17.36 0.78 -8.94
N ALA A 309 16.21 1.42 -8.71
CA ALA A 309 16.07 2.33 -7.57
C ALA A 309 16.35 1.59 -6.24
N PRO A 310 16.93 2.25 -5.23
CA PRO A 310 17.21 1.62 -3.95
C PRO A 310 15.95 1.02 -3.32
N ARG A 311 16.02 -0.26 -2.96
CA ARG A 311 14.95 -1.01 -2.32
C ARG A 311 15.51 -1.81 -1.16
N THR A 312 14.62 -2.14 -0.22
CA THR A 312 14.95 -2.99 0.92
C THR A 312 15.08 -4.43 0.43
N PRO A 313 16.22 -5.11 0.63
CA PRO A 313 16.40 -6.51 0.26
C PRO A 313 15.29 -7.41 0.82
N GLY A 314 14.73 -8.26 -0.05
CA GLY A 314 13.54 -9.08 0.20
C GLY A 314 12.20 -8.36 0.01
N LEU A 315 12.22 -7.06 -0.32
CA LEU A 315 11.07 -6.19 -0.59
C LEU A 315 11.32 -5.34 -1.85
N GLU A 316 11.91 -5.94 -2.88
CA GLU A 316 12.35 -5.28 -4.10
C GLU A 316 11.20 -4.70 -4.92
N ASP A 317 10.04 -5.37 -4.94
CA ASP A 317 8.91 -4.97 -5.76
C ASP A 317 7.55 -5.35 -5.13
N ALA A 318 6.47 -4.95 -5.80
CA ALA A 318 5.11 -5.14 -5.30
C ALA A 318 4.69 -6.62 -5.11
N SER A 319 5.50 -7.60 -5.52
CA SER A 319 5.24 -9.02 -5.28
C SER A 319 5.74 -9.53 -3.92
N CYS A 320 6.51 -8.72 -3.19
CA CYS A 320 7.28 -9.16 -2.03
C CYS A 320 6.53 -9.09 -0.68
N TYR A 321 5.29 -8.59 -0.62
CA TYR A 321 4.53 -8.54 0.65
C TYR A 321 4.44 -9.89 1.38
N PRO A 322 4.24 -11.06 0.72
CA PRO A 322 4.22 -12.35 1.40
C PRO A 322 5.50 -12.63 2.20
N THR A 323 6.66 -12.13 1.76
CA THR A 323 7.94 -12.26 2.48
C THR A 323 7.90 -11.52 3.82
N LEU A 324 7.38 -10.30 3.83
CA LEU A 324 7.20 -9.53 5.08
C LEU A 324 6.18 -10.19 6.01
N ILE A 325 5.06 -10.69 5.46
CA ILE A 325 4.06 -11.39 6.26
C ILE A 325 4.64 -12.68 6.86
N ALA A 326 5.47 -13.41 6.12
CA ALA A 326 6.16 -14.59 6.63
C ALA A 326 7.10 -14.26 7.80
N GLU A 327 7.88 -13.17 7.70
CA GLU A 327 8.71 -12.67 8.81
C GLU A 327 7.87 -12.31 10.05
N LEU A 328 6.72 -11.64 9.88
CA LEU A 328 5.85 -11.31 11.02
C LEU A 328 5.22 -12.57 11.65
N LEU A 329 4.84 -13.57 10.84
CA LEU A 329 4.34 -14.85 11.34
C LEU A 329 5.41 -15.60 12.16
N ASP A 330 6.67 -15.59 11.69
CA ASP A 330 7.81 -16.17 12.42
C ASP A 330 8.05 -15.47 13.76
N ARG A 331 7.79 -14.15 13.83
CA ARG A 331 7.79 -13.36 15.08
C ARG A 331 6.58 -13.61 15.99
N GLY A 332 5.65 -14.48 15.58
CA GLY A 332 4.49 -14.86 16.38
C GLY A 332 3.26 -13.96 16.21
N TRP A 333 3.19 -13.16 15.15
CA TRP A 333 1.94 -12.45 14.80
C TRP A 333 0.82 -13.44 14.51
N THR A 334 -0.35 -13.17 15.08
CA THR A 334 -1.55 -13.99 14.83
C THR A 334 -2.17 -13.69 13.48
N GLU A 335 -2.93 -14.63 12.92
CA GLU A 335 -3.66 -14.42 11.66
C GLU A 335 -4.62 -13.22 11.72
N SER A 336 -5.25 -12.99 12.87
CA SER A 336 -6.10 -11.82 13.10
C SER A 336 -5.32 -10.51 13.10
N GLU A 337 -4.08 -10.49 13.60
CA GLU A 337 -3.25 -9.29 13.56
C GLU A 337 -2.71 -9.03 12.16
N ILE A 338 -2.37 -10.08 11.40
CA ILE A 338 -2.04 -9.96 9.98
C ILE A 338 -3.24 -9.42 9.20
N ALA A 339 -4.45 -9.94 9.41
CA ALA A 339 -5.66 -9.43 8.78
C ALA A 339 -5.92 -7.95 9.11
N ALA A 340 -5.70 -7.55 10.37
CA ALA A 340 -5.82 -6.17 10.81
C ALA A 340 -4.80 -5.26 10.10
N LEU A 341 -3.53 -5.68 10.07
CA LEU A 341 -2.41 -4.99 9.44
C LEU A 341 -2.61 -4.82 7.93
N THR A 342 -3.00 -5.88 7.23
CA THR A 342 -3.06 -5.88 5.76
C THR A 342 -4.31 -5.21 5.23
N TRP A 343 -5.46 -5.37 5.89
CA TRP A 343 -6.74 -4.94 5.33
C TRP A 343 -7.60 -4.11 6.29
N GLU A 344 -7.86 -4.61 7.50
CA GLU A 344 -8.98 -4.09 8.31
C GLU A 344 -8.73 -2.68 8.84
N ASN A 345 -7.49 -2.34 9.20
CA ASN A 345 -7.16 -1.04 9.78
C ASN A 345 -7.35 0.12 8.78
N LEU A 346 -6.82 -0.02 7.56
CA LEU A 346 -7.00 1.01 6.53
C LEU A 346 -8.45 1.06 6.02
N THR A 347 -9.10 -0.08 5.82
CA THR A 347 -10.50 -0.11 5.36
C THR A 347 -11.45 0.51 6.40
N ARG A 348 -11.17 0.34 7.70
CA ARG A 348 -11.86 1.04 8.80
C ARG A 348 -11.70 2.56 8.67
N VAL A 349 -10.48 3.06 8.50
CA VAL A 349 -10.21 4.50 8.34
C VAL A 349 -10.96 5.09 7.13
N VAL A 350 -10.93 4.41 5.97
CA VAL A 350 -11.69 4.84 4.77
C VAL A 350 -13.19 4.88 5.05
N ARG A 351 -13.74 3.86 5.73
CA ARG A 351 -15.16 3.79 6.09
C ARG A 351 -15.57 4.88 7.07
N GLU A 352 -14.77 5.15 8.09
CA GLU A 352 -15.04 6.19 9.09
C GLU A 352 -14.97 7.59 8.48
N ALA A 353 -14.04 7.85 7.56
CA ALA A 353 -13.99 9.10 6.81
C ALA A 353 -15.22 9.31 5.92
N ASP A 354 -15.65 8.28 5.18
CA ASP A 354 -16.88 8.30 4.37
C ASP A 354 -18.12 8.57 5.25
N PHE A 355 -18.20 7.91 6.42
CA PHE A 355 -19.28 8.14 7.38
C PHE A 355 -19.29 9.57 7.93
N ALA A 356 -18.14 10.09 8.37
CA ALA A 356 -18.00 11.45 8.89
C ALA A 356 -18.38 12.51 7.84
N ALA A 357 -18.01 12.29 6.57
CA ALA A 357 -18.39 13.15 5.46
C ALA A 357 -19.90 13.18 5.25
N ARG A 358 -20.56 12.01 5.21
CA ARG A 358 -22.03 11.91 5.08
C ARG A 358 -22.77 12.57 6.24
N ALA A 359 -22.23 12.49 7.45
CA ALA A 359 -22.80 13.15 8.63
C ALA A 359 -22.63 14.69 8.61
N THR A 360 -21.59 15.19 7.94
CA THR A 360 -21.22 16.61 7.94
C THR A 360 -21.77 17.37 6.73
N ALA A 361 -21.77 16.76 5.54
CA ALA A 361 -22.13 17.41 4.28
C ALA A 361 -23.51 18.09 4.27
N PRO A 362 -24.59 17.50 4.85
CA PRO A 362 -25.90 18.16 4.87
C PRO A 362 -25.97 19.37 5.82
N ARG A 363 -25.06 19.47 6.79
CA ARG A 363 -25.12 20.45 7.88
C ARG A 363 -24.42 21.77 7.56
N ARG A 364 -23.58 21.80 6.52
CA ARG A 364 -22.78 22.98 6.16
C ARG A 364 -22.59 23.06 4.66
N SER A 365 -22.93 24.21 4.08
CA SER A 365 -22.60 24.52 2.69
C SER A 365 -21.09 24.59 2.48
N PRO A 366 -20.59 24.33 1.25
CA PRO A 366 -19.18 24.50 0.92
C PRO A 366 -18.67 25.88 1.31
N SER A 367 -17.45 25.94 1.86
CA SER A 367 -16.83 27.22 2.23
C SER A 367 -16.30 27.94 0.99
N ASN A 368 -16.53 29.26 0.96
CA ASN A 368 -15.98 30.18 -0.06
C ASN A 368 -14.92 31.11 0.54
N ALA A 369 -14.44 30.84 1.75
CA ALA A 369 -13.38 31.63 2.37
C ALA A 369 -12.09 31.55 1.55
N THR A 370 -11.42 32.68 1.41
CA THR A 370 -10.08 32.75 0.82
C THR A 370 -9.03 32.75 1.93
N ILE A 371 -7.77 32.51 1.56
CA ILE A 371 -6.66 32.63 2.50
C ILE A 371 -6.47 34.09 2.93
N GLU A 372 -6.69 35.04 2.03
CA GLU A 372 -6.63 36.47 2.33
C GLU A 372 -7.69 36.88 3.37
N ASP A 373 -8.90 36.32 3.30
CA ASP A 373 -9.96 36.59 4.29
C ASP A 373 -9.61 36.08 5.69
N LEU A 374 -8.87 34.98 5.80
CA LEU A 374 -8.65 34.26 7.05
C LEU A 374 -7.30 34.55 7.69
N ASP A 375 -6.25 34.68 6.89
CA ASP A 375 -4.86 34.83 7.32
C ASP A 375 -4.25 36.19 6.91
N GLY A 376 -4.92 36.94 6.02
CA GLY A 376 -4.42 38.21 5.50
C GLY A 376 -3.57 38.06 4.24
N PRO A 377 -3.05 39.18 3.70
CA PRO A 377 -2.26 39.20 2.47
C PRO A 377 -0.91 38.50 2.60
#